data_AF-A0A920J1N7-F1
#
_entry.id   AF-A0A920J1N7-F1
#
_cell.length_a   1.000
_cell.length_b   1.000
_cell.length_c   1.000
_cell.angle_alpha   90.00
_cell.angle_beta   90.00
_cell.angle_gamma   90.00
#
_symmetry.space_group_name_H-M   'P 1'
#
loop_
_entity.id
_entity.type
_entity.pdbx_description
1 polymer ?
#
loop_
_entity_poly.entity_id
_entity_poly.type
_entity_poly.pdbx_seq_one_letter_code
_entity_poly.pdbx_strand_id
1 'polypeptide(L)'
;MFRYERPQAGRFRQFHQFGIECIGDSSHDNDFEVIKLAWNILNNLEINNTELNINSLGDKEDREVYVSKLIDFFSKYINDLPKVDKLRLERAPLRLLDSKEKITINISEDAPKTLDFISKDSKNHHEKIY
;
A
#
# COMPACT_ATOMS: atom_id res chain seq x y z
N MET A 1 -10.46 -12.20 -14.57
CA MET A 1 -10.35 -10.73 -14.42
C MET A 1 -9.92 -10.11 -15.74
N PHE A 2 -10.49 -8.96 -16.10
CA PHE A 2 -10.16 -8.21 -17.32
C PHE A 2 -9.69 -6.81 -16.94
N ARG A 3 -8.56 -6.36 -17.50
CA ARG A 3 -8.01 -5.01 -17.26
C ARG A 3 -7.54 -4.39 -18.57
N TYR A 4 -8.02 -3.18 -18.88
CA TYR A 4 -7.57 -2.42 -20.06
C TYR A 4 -6.31 -1.61 -19.72
N GLU A 5 -5.17 -2.29 -19.64
CA GLU A 5 -3.87 -1.69 -19.33
C GLU A 5 -2.91 -1.75 -20.52
N ARG A 6 -1.84 -0.94 -20.48
CA ARG A 6 -0.75 -1.01 -21.47
C ARG A 6 -0.06 -2.38 -21.38
N PRO A 7 0.22 -3.07 -22.50
CA PRO A 7 0.94 -4.33 -22.48
C PRO A 7 2.34 -4.16 -21.87
N GLN A 8 2.67 -5.02 -20.92
CA GLN A 8 4.01 -5.15 -20.33
C GLN A 8 4.18 -6.61 -19.87
N ALA A 9 5.42 -7.06 -19.70
CA ALA A 9 5.70 -8.42 -19.19
C ALA A 9 4.95 -8.64 -17.86
N GLY A 10 4.30 -9.80 -17.72
CA GLY A 10 3.50 -10.16 -16.54
C GLY A 10 2.15 -9.44 -16.42
N ARG A 11 1.77 -8.53 -17.33
CA ARG A 11 0.44 -7.90 -17.36
C ARG A 11 -0.39 -8.35 -18.56
N PHE A 12 -1.38 -9.17 -18.28
CA PHE A 12 -2.35 -9.62 -19.27
C PHE A 12 -3.64 -8.80 -19.22
N ARG A 13 -4.26 -8.57 -20.39
CA ARG A 13 -5.60 -7.96 -20.46
C ARG A 13 -6.70 -8.88 -19.92
N GLN A 14 -6.45 -10.18 -19.91
CA GLN A 14 -7.25 -11.21 -19.26
C GLN A 14 -6.33 -12.11 -18.44
N PHE A 15 -6.65 -12.29 -17.17
CA PHE A 15 -5.91 -13.18 -16.26
C PHE A 15 -6.86 -13.79 -15.23
N HIS A 16 -6.40 -14.83 -14.54
CA HIS A 16 -7.14 -15.48 -13.48
C HIS A 16 -6.61 -15.01 -12.12
N GLN A 17 -7.53 -14.71 -11.21
CA GLN A 17 -7.21 -14.35 -9.85
C GLN A 17 -8.06 -15.22 -8.94
N PHE A 18 -7.43 -15.74 -7.90
CA PHE A 18 -8.07 -16.37 -6.76
C PHE A 18 -7.96 -15.41 -5.57
N GLY A 19 -8.98 -15.37 -4.73
CA GLY A 19 -9.03 -14.48 -3.56
C GLY A 19 -10.00 -15.03 -2.53
N ILE A 20 -9.80 -14.59 -1.29
CA ILE A 20 -10.67 -14.87 -0.15
C ILE A 20 -11.09 -13.56 0.48
N GLU A 21 -12.26 -13.53 1.11
CA GLU A 21 -12.80 -12.39 1.83
C GLU A 21 -13.26 -12.88 3.20
N CYS A 22 -12.79 -12.24 4.27
CA CYS A 22 -13.31 -12.44 5.62
C CYS A 22 -14.14 -11.21 5.99
N ILE A 23 -15.46 -11.38 6.16
CA ILE A 23 -16.41 -10.29 6.37
C ILE A 23 -17.15 -10.49 7.69
N GLY A 24 -17.18 -9.46 8.53
CA GLY A 24 -18.04 -9.37 9.70
C GLY A 24 -17.32 -9.21 11.04
N ASP A 25 -16.03 -9.56 11.12
CA ASP A 25 -15.22 -9.40 12.32
C ASP A 25 -13.92 -8.64 11.98
N SER A 26 -13.64 -7.61 12.75
CA SER A 26 -12.49 -6.71 12.59
C SER A 26 -11.31 -7.09 13.48
N SER A 27 -11.25 -8.33 13.97
CA SER A 27 -10.12 -8.82 14.77
C SER A 27 -8.85 -8.97 13.95
N HIS A 28 -7.70 -8.73 14.57
CA HIS A 28 -6.38 -8.96 13.96
C HIS A 28 -6.15 -10.45 13.62
N ASP A 29 -6.87 -11.36 14.28
CA ASP A 29 -6.78 -12.80 14.02
C ASP A 29 -7.24 -13.14 12.60
N ASN A 30 -8.26 -12.44 12.09
CA ASN A 30 -8.71 -12.61 10.71
C ASN A 30 -7.68 -12.12 9.69
N ASP A 31 -7.04 -10.97 9.94
CA ASP A 31 -5.96 -10.48 9.09
C ASP A 31 -4.80 -11.50 9.04
N PHE A 32 -4.41 -12.01 10.21
CA PHE A 32 -3.38 -13.04 10.33
C PHE A 32 -3.77 -14.34 9.59
N GLU A 33 -5.01 -14.80 9.72
CA GLU A 33 -5.47 -16.02 9.05
C GLU A 33 -5.45 -15.87 7.52
N VAL A 34 -5.91 -14.73 6.99
CA VAL A 34 -5.89 -14.44 5.55
C VAL A 34 -4.46 -14.44 5.02
N ILE A 35 -3.54 -13.76 5.72
CA ILE A 35 -2.11 -13.70 5.36
C ILE A 35 -1.50 -15.10 5.43
N LYS A 36 -1.76 -15.85 6.50
CA LYS A 36 -1.23 -17.21 6.70
C LYS A 36 -1.75 -18.19 5.65
N LEU A 37 -3.01 -18.07 5.23
CA LEU A 37 -3.55 -18.89 4.15
C LEU A 37 -2.80 -18.62 2.84
N ALA A 38 -2.62 -17.35 2.47
CA ALA A 38 -1.86 -16.99 1.28
C ALA A 38 -0.41 -17.51 1.33
N TRP A 39 0.25 -17.35 2.48
CA TRP A 39 1.61 -17.87 2.70
C TRP A 39 1.67 -19.39 2.56
N ASN A 40 0.74 -20.11 3.16
CA ASN A 40 0.67 -21.57 3.08
C ASN A 40 0.41 -22.07 1.65
N ILE A 41 -0.43 -21.37 0.87
CA ILE A 41 -0.65 -21.71 -0.53
C ILE A 41 0.66 -21.59 -1.32
N LEU A 42 1.44 -20.51 -1.14
CA LEU A 42 2.72 -20.33 -1.81
C LEU A 42 3.73 -21.41 -1.43
N ASN A 43 3.81 -21.75 -0.13
CA ASN A 43 4.70 -22.82 0.36
C ASN A 43 4.30 -24.20 -0.18
N ASN A 44 3.00 -24.51 -0.20
CA ASN A 44 2.50 -25.78 -0.74
C ASN A 44 2.73 -25.92 -2.25
N LEU A 45 2.85 -24.80 -2.96
CA LEU A 45 3.25 -24.75 -4.37
C LEU A 45 4.77 -24.67 -4.56
N GLU A 46 5.55 -24.79 -3.48
CA GLU A 46 7.02 -24.75 -3.47
C GLU A 46 7.61 -23.43 -4.01
N ILE A 47 6.89 -22.32 -3.86
CA ILE A 47 7.33 -20.98 -4.29
C ILE A 47 8.16 -20.34 -3.17
N ASN A 48 9.45 -20.67 -3.14
CA ASN A 48 10.32 -20.40 -1.99
C ASN A 48 11.06 -19.04 -2.01
N ASN A 49 11.00 -18.29 -3.12
CA ASN A 49 11.66 -16.97 -3.23
C ASN A 49 10.64 -15.84 -3.08
N THR A 50 9.96 -15.82 -1.93
CA THR A 50 8.89 -14.88 -1.62
C THR A 50 9.18 -14.12 -0.33
N GLU A 51 8.77 -12.85 -0.29
CA GLU A 51 8.91 -11.98 0.87
C GLU A 51 7.54 -11.43 1.24
N LEU A 52 7.22 -11.46 2.53
CA LEU A 52 5.98 -10.90 3.08
C LEU A 52 6.26 -9.49 3.61
N ASN A 53 5.68 -8.49 2.94
CA ASN A 53 5.74 -7.10 3.36
C ASN A 53 4.38 -6.69 3.94
N ILE A 54 4.36 -6.26 5.20
CA ILE A 54 3.14 -5.86 5.93
C ILE A 54 3.22 -4.36 6.24
N ASN A 55 2.12 -3.64 6.08
CA ASN A 55 1.97 -2.23 6.43
C ASN A 55 0.55 -1.98 6.96
N SER A 56 0.31 -0.82 7.57
CA SER A 56 -1.01 -0.37 8.01
C SER A 56 -1.26 1.08 7.57
N LEU A 57 -2.47 1.35 7.09
CA LEU A 57 -2.98 2.71 6.87
C LEU A 57 -3.71 3.28 8.10
N GLY A 58 -3.84 2.49 9.16
CA GLY A 58 -4.71 2.78 10.30
C GLY A 58 -6.19 2.77 9.90
N ASP A 59 -6.99 3.44 10.72
CA ASP A 59 -8.40 3.70 10.43
C ASP A 59 -8.57 4.89 9.47
N LYS A 60 -9.81 5.35 9.32
CA LYS A 60 -10.14 6.43 8.39
C LYS A 60 -9.49 7.75 8.85
N GLU A 61 -9.57 8.05 10.13
CA GLU A 61 -9.06 9.26 10.76
C GLU A 61 -7.52 9.30 10.68
N ASP A 62 -6.86 8.18 10.99
CA ASP A 62 -5.42 7.99 10.85
C ASP A 62 -4.96 8.24 9.41
N ARG A 63 -5.69 7.67 8.45
CA ARG A 63 -5.40 7.87 7.03
C ARG A 63 -5.53 9.33 6.62
N GLU A 64 -6.53 10.05 7.11
CA GLU A 64 -6.70 11.49 6.82
C GLU A 64 -5.53 12.31 7.37
N VAL A 65 -5.11 12.02 8.61
CA VAL A 65 -3.92 12.64 9.21
C VAL A 65 -2.67 12.37 8.37
N TYR A 66 -2.44 11.10 8.02
CA TYR A 66 -1.28 10.71 7.23
C TYR A 66 -1.26 11.36 5.83
N VAL A 67 -2.41 11.39 5.16
CA VAL A 67 -2.54 12.04 3.84
C VAL A 67 -2.24 13.53 3.94
N SER A 68 -2.72 14.22 4.99
CA SER A 68 -2.36 15.62 5.22
C SER A 68 -0.85 15.81 5.35
N LYS A 69 -0.16 14.93 6.10
CA LYS A 69 1.31 14.99 6.26
C LYS A 69 2.06 14.73 4.96
N LEU A 70 1.57 13.82 4.13
CA LEU A 70 2.13 13.60 2.80
C LEU A 70 1.94 14.83 1.90
N ILE A 71 0.75 15.45 1.93
CA ILE A 71 0.51 16.67 1.16
C ILE A 71 1.46 17.78 1.60
N ASP A 72 1.58 18.02 2.91
CA ASP A 72 2.50 19.02 3.47
C ASP A 72 3.96 18.75 3.06
N PHE A 73 4.37 17.49 3.06
CA PHE A 73 5.71 17.08 2.65
C PHE A 73 5.96 17.35 1.16
N PHE A 74 5.13 16.81 0.27
CA PHE A 74 5.33 16.92 -1.18
C PHE A 74 5.07 18.33 -1.72
N SER A 75 4.26 19.15 -1.04
CA SER A 75 4.03 20.55 -1.42
C SER A 75 5.30 21.39 -1.40
N LYS A 76 6.29 21.04 -0.57
CA LYS A 76 7.62 21.69 -0.55
C LYS A 76 8.40 21.48 -1.83
N TYR A 77 8.14 20.37 -2.53
CA TYR A 77 8.82 19.97 -3.77
C TYR A 77 7.92 20.15 -4.99
N ILE A 78 6.82 20.90 -4.88
CA ILE A 78 5.82 21.00 -5.94
C ILE A 78 6.43 21.40 -7.28
N ASN A 79 7.44 22.26 -7.31
CA ASN A 79 8.06 22.71 -8.55
C ASN A 79 8.89 21.61 -9.23
N ASP A 80 9.49 20.73 -8.44
CA ASP A 80 10.32 19.61 -8.89
C ASP A 80 9.49 18.42 -9.38
N LEU A 81 8.24 18.31 -8.92
CA LEU A 81 7.37 17.19 -9.30
C LEU A 81 6.98 17.23 -10.79
N PRO A 82 7.03 16.07 -11.48
CA PRO A 82 6.49 15.94 -12.83
C PRO A 82 4.98 16.17 -12.87
N LYS A 83 4.45 16.49 -14.06
CA LYS A 83 3.02 16.82 -14.24
C LYS A 83 2.09 15.72 -13.72
N VAL A 84 2.44 14.45 -13.91
CA VAL A 84 1.63 13.32 -13.42
C VAL A 84 1.57 13.26 -11.90
N ASP A 85 2.65 13.61 -11.23
CA ASP A 85 2.78 13.57 -9.77
C ASP A 85 2.17 14.81 -9.12
N LYS A 86 2.24 15.98 -9.77
CA LYS A 86 1.44 17.16 -9.39
C LYS A 86 -0.06 16.84 -9.34
N LEU A 87 -0.57 16.13 -10.35
CA LEU A 87 -1.98 15.70 -10.39
C LEU A 87 -2.30 14.64 -9.32
N ARG A 88 -1.35 13.76 -8.98
CA ARG A 88 -1.51 12.79 -7.89
C ARG A 88 -1.54 13.46 -6.53
N LEU A 89 -0.72 14.49 -6.31
CA LEU A 89 -0.74 15.27 -5.08
C LEU A 89 -2.11 15.88 -4.80
N GLU A 90 -2.85 16.30 -5.84
CA GLU A 90 -4.19 16.86 -5.66
C GLU A 90 -5.27 15.80 -5.44
N ARG A 91 -5.17 14.64 -6.12
CA ARG A 91 -6.30 13.69 -6.22
C ARG A 91 -6.11 12.38 -5.48
N ALA A 92 -4.88 11.92 -5.36
CA ALA A 92 -4.54 10.63 -4.75
C ALA A 92 -3.11 10.66 -4.20
N PRO A 93 -2.85 11.42 -3.11
CA PRO A 93 -1.49 11.69 -2.60
C PRO A 93 -0.68 10.42 -2.31
N LEU A 94 -1.32 9.37 -1.80
CA LEU A 94 -0.68 8.08 -1.53
C LEU A 94 0.00 7.48 -2.77
N ARG A 95 -0.50 7.76 -3.99
CA ARG A 95 0.09 7.26 -5.24
C ARG A 95 1.42 7.92 -5.60
N LEU A 96 1.85 8.96 -4.87
CA LEU A 96 3.19 9.53 -5.02
C LEU A 96 4.26 8.54 -4.53
N LEU A 97 3.95 7.76 -3.49
CA LEU A 97 4.85 6.73 -2.96
C LEU A 97 5.07 5.59 -3.95
N ASP A 98 4.13 5.39 -4.89
CA ASP A 98 4.22 4.42 -6.00
C ASP A 98 4.66 5.06 -7.33
N SER A 99 5.25 6.26 -7.29
CA SER A 99 5.67 6.92 -8.53
C SER A 99 6.80 6.16 -9.22
N LYS A 100 6.82 6.26 -10.54
CA LYS A 100 7.91 5.73 -11.39
C LYS A 100 8.88 6.82 -11.84
N GLU A 101 8.59 8.07 -11.49
CA GLU A 101 9.41 9.21 -11.84
C GLU A 101 10.59 9.30 -10.88
N LYS A 102 11.82 9.29 -11.42
CA LYS A 102 13.05 9.20 -10.63
C LYS A 102 13.16 10.30 -9.56
N ILE A 103 12.76 11.52 -9.90
CA ILE A 103 12.80 12.65 -8.95
C ILE A 103 11.83 12.43 -7.79
N THR A 104 10.62 11.92 -8.06
CA THR A 104 9.62 11.63 -7.03
C THR A 104 10.03 10.46 -6.17
N ILE A 105 10.65 9.43 -6.74
CA ILE A 105 11.21 8.29 -5.99
C ILE A 105 12.24 8.80 -4.99
N ASN A 106 13.22 9.61 -5.43
CA ASN A 106 14.24 10.17 -4.56
C ASN A 106 13.64 11.04 -3.44
N ILE A 107 12.65 11.89 -3.76
CA ILE A 107 11.96 12.69 -2.74
C ILE A 107 11.21 11.79 -1.74
N SER A 108 10.68 10.65 -2.20
CA SER A 108 9.89 9.74 -1.36
C SER A 108 10.71 8.98 -0.33
N GLU A 109 12.04 8.92 -0.46
CA GLU A 109 12.93 8.29 0.53
C GLU A 109 12.84 8.99 1.90
N ASP A 110 12.60 10.30 1.90
CA ASP A 110 12.44 11.12 3.11
C ASP A 110 10.96 11.35 3.48
N ALA A 111 10.02 10.68 2.80
CA ALA A 111 8.60 10.87 3.06
C ALA A 111 8.20 10.35 4.46
N PRO A 112 7.20 10.97 5.11
CA PRO A 112 6.67 10.47 6.37
C PRO A 112 6.20 9.02 6.24
N LYS A 113 6.54 8.17 7.21
CA LYS A 113 6.10 6.78 7.25
C LYS A 113 4.70 6.69 7.87
N THR A 114 3.84 5.85 7.30
CA THR A 114 2.44 5.75 7.76
C THR A 114 2.32 5.36 9.23
N LEU A 115 3.15 4.40 9.69
CA LEU A 115 3.12 3.90 11.07
C LEU A 115 3.40 4.98 12.14
N ASP A 116 4.01 6.10 11.77
CA ASP A 116 4.26 7.21 12.69
C ASP A 116 2.99 8.03 12.98
N PHE A 117 1.95 7.91 12.13
CA PHE A 117 0.75 8.75 12.15
C PHE A 117 -0.55 8.01 12.42
N ILE A 118 -0.49 6.72 12.75
CA ILE A 118 -1.66 5.93 13.14
C ILE A 118 -1.90 5.98 14.66
N SER A 119 -3.15 5.83 15.07
CA SER A 119 -3.60 5.85 16.47
C SER A 119 -3.01 4.69 17.27
N LYS A 120 -3.11 4.78 18.61
CA LYS A 120 -2.65 3.70 19.50
C LYS A 120 -3.41 2.40 19.23
N ASP A 121 -4.70 2.47 18.95
CA ASP A 121 -5.52 1.29 18.69
C ASP A 121 -5.13 0.62 17.36
N SER A 122 -4.94 1.41 16.30
CA SER A 122 -4.40 0.94 15.02
C SER A 122 -3.00 0.34 15.15
N LYS A 123 -2.12 0.92 15.99
CA LYS A 123 -0.80 0.35 16.30
C LYS A 123 -0.92 -0.99 17.01
N ASN A 124 -1.72 -1.07 18.06
CA ASN A 124 -1.94 -2.31 18.80
C ASN A 124 -2.50 -3.42 17.90
N HIS A 125 -3.41 -3.08 16.99
CA HIS A 125 -3.94 -4.04 16.01
C HIS A 125 -2.84 -4.53 15.06
N HIS A 126 -2.07 -3.60 14.49
CA HIS A 126 -0.98 -3.92 13.57
C HIS A 126 0.13 -4.76 14.23
N GLU A 127 0.52 -4.42 15.46
CA GLU A 127 1.56 -5.14 16.22
C GLU A 127 1.16 -6.58 16.56
N LYS A 128 -0.14 -6.87 16.68
CA LYS A 128 -0.63 -8.24 16.96
C LYS A 128 -0.71 -9.14 15.73
N ILE A 129 -0.57 -8.59 14.53
CA ILE A 129 -0.41 -9.39 13.30
C ILE A 129 1.01 -10.00 13.24
N TYR A 130 1.95 -9.43 14.00
CA TYR A 130 3.38 -9.77 14.02
C TYR A 130 3.76 -10.73 15.18
#